data_AF-A0A2L2YTL6-F1
#
_entry.id   AF-A0A2L2YTL6-F1
#
_cell.length_a   1.000
_cell.length_b   1.000
_cell.length_c   1.000
_cell.angle_alpha   90.00
_cell.angle_beta   90.00
_cell.angle_gamma   90.00
#
_symmetry.space_group_name_H-M   'P 1'
#
loop_
_entity.id
_entity.type
_entity.pdbx_description
1 polymer ?
#
loop_
_entity_poly.entity_id
_entity_poly.type
_entity_poly.pdbx_seq_one_letter_code
_entity_poly.pdbx_strand_id
1 'polypeptide(L)' 'CPVCEKKFSSRQRLSSHMDTHKDVRQLHRCSICLKTFTLKDNLKKHFRLFHQLHMDYSSSRNLLIG' A
#
# COMPACT_ATOMS: atom_id res chain seq x y z
N CYS A 1 4.30 -12.53 -11.09
CA CYS A 1 3.84 -11.15 -10.91
C CYS A 1 4.92 -10.47 -10.09
N PRO A 2 5.49 -9.35 -10.54
CA PRO A 2 6.51 -8.65 -9.77
C PRO A 2 5.99 -8.04 -8.45
N VAL A 3 4.67 -7.96 -8.27
CA VAL A 3 4.03 -7.34 -7.09
C VAL A 3 3.61 -8.35 -6.02
N CYS A 4 3.07 -9.50 -6.42
CA CYS A 4 2.55 -10.53 -5.50
C CYS A 4 3.14 -11.93 -5.75
N GLU A 5 4.19 -12.01 -6.56
CA GLU A 5 4.96 -13.23 -6.85
C GLU A 5 4.19 -14.38 -7.51
N LYS A 6 2.89 -14.21 -7.75
CA LYS A 6 2.03 -15.19 -8.42
C LYS A 6 2.54 -15.51 -9.83
N LYS A 7 2.72 -16.79 -10.16
CA LYS A 7 3.24 -17.24 -11.46
C LYS A 7 2.14 -17.33 -12.51
N PHE A 8 2.46 -16.97 -13.74
CA PHE A 8 1.56 -17.01 -14.89
C PHE A 8 2.25 -17.69 -16.06
N SER A 9 1.53 -18.53 -16.79
CA SER A 9 2.08 -19.28 -17.92
C SER A 9 2.12 -18.48 -19.23
N SER A 10 1.58 -17.26 -19.25
CA SER A 10 1.56 -16.40 -20.44
C SER A 10 1.56 -14.91 -20.09
N ARG A 11 2.12 -14.10 -21.00
CA ARG A 11 2.20 -12.63 -20.84
C ARG A 11 0.83 -11.96 -20.81
N GLN A 12 -0.13 -12.46 -21.60
CA GLN A 12 -1.49 -11.92 -21.62
C GLN A 12 -2.22 -12.12 -20.29
N ARG A 13 -2.07 -13.30 -19.66
CA ARG A 13 -2.62 -13.56 -18.32
C ARG A 13 -1.96 -12.68 -17.25
N LEU A 14 -0.64 -12.47 -17.35
CA LEU A 14 0.05 -11.52 -16.48
C LEU A 14 -0.50 -10.11 -16.67
N SER A 15 -0.71 -9.66 -17.92
CA SER A 15 -1.22 -8.31 -18.21
C SER A 15 -2.59 -8.07 -17.58
N SER A 16 -3.58 -8.94 -17.81
CA SER A 16 -4.91 -8.80 -17.22
C SER A 16 -4.88 -8.90 -15.69
N HIS A 17 -3.96 -9.67 -15.12
CA HIS A 17 -3.74 -9.70 -13.67
C HIS A 17 -3.17 -8.38 -13.14
N MET A 18 -2.34 -7.67 -13.90
CA MET A 18 -1.81 -6.36 -13.47
C MET A 18 -2.91 -5.30 -13.37
N ASP A 19 -4.05 -5.43 -14.04
CA ASP A 19 -5.20 -4.53 -13.86
C ASP A 19 -5.86 -4.72 -12.49
N THR A 20 -5.87 -5.93 -11.92
CA THR A 20 -6.31 -6.14 -10.53
C THR A 20 -5.36 -5.48 -9.55
N HIS A 21 -4.08 -5.34 -9.93
CA HIS A 21 -3.15 -4.55 -9.15
C HIS A 21 -3.38 -3.05 -9.27
N LYS A 22 -4.00 -2.51 -10.33
CA LYS A 22 -4.38 -1.09 -10.35
C LYS A 22 -5.46 -0.80 -9.31
N ASP A 23 -6.44 -1.69 -9.19
CA ASP A 23 -7.50 -1.61 -8.18
C ASP A 23 -6.93 -1.83 -6.76
N VAL A 24 -6.05 -2.84 -6.59
CA VAL A 24 -5.37 -3.12 -5.32
C VAL A 24 -4.32 -2.06 -4.94
N ARG A 25 -3.69 -1.38 -5.91
CA ARG A 25 -2.70 -0.31 -5.66
C ARG A 25 -3.38 0.97 -5.19
N GLN A 26 -4.67 1.15 -5.47
CA GLN A 26 -5.49 2.16 -4.82
C GLN A 26 -5.81 1.77 -3.37
N LEU A 27 -5.65 0.50 -2.98
CA LEU A 27 -5.83 0.09 -1.60
C LEU A 27 -4.65 0.55 -0.75
N HIS A 28 -4.99 1.21 0.33
CA HIS A 28 -4.08 1.64 1.36
C HIS A 28 -3.92 0.50 2.36
N ARG A 29 -2.71 -0.06 2.44
CA ARG A 29 -2.39 -1.18 3.32
C ARG A 29 -1.73 -0.71 4.61
N CYS A 30 -2.17 -1.25 5.74
CA CYS A 30 -1.51 -1.07 7.02
C CYS A 30 -0.18 -1.84 7.04
N SER A 31 0.92 -1.18 7.39
CA SER A 31 2.24 -1.81 7.51
C SER A 31 2.38 -2.70 8.76
N ILE A 32 1.54 -2.50 9.78
CA ILE A 32 1.60 -3.25 11.05
C ILE A 32 0.79 -4.53 10.97
N CYS A 33 -0.52 -4.43 10.69
CA CYS A 33 -1.42 -5.59 10.67
C CYS A 33 -1.78 -6.07 9.26
N LEU A 34 -1.20 -5.45 8.21
CA LEU A 34 -1.34 -5.89 6.82
C LEU A 34 -2.75 -5.76 6.21
N LYS A 35 -3.71 -5.20 6.98
CA LYS A 35 -5.08 -4.93 6.54
C LYS A 35 -5.13 -3.89 5.43
N THR A 36 -5.94 -4.14 4.41
CA THR A 36 -6.16 -3.24 3.27
C THR A 36 -7.44 -2.41 3.43
N PHE A 37 -7.40 -1.19 2.91
CA PHE A 37 -8.48 -0.22 2.93
C PHE A 37 -8.62 0.42 1.56
N THR A 38 -9.84 0.64 1.09
CA THR A 38 -10.10 1.30 -0.21
C THR A 38 -9.81 2.80 -0.20
N LEU A 39 -9.78 3.43 0.98
CA LEU A 39 -9.59 4.86 1.13
C LEU A 39 -8.45 5.17 2.11
N LYS A 40 -7.66 6.20 1.80
CA LYS A 40 -6.53 6.66 2.63
C LYS A 40 -6.98 7.09 4.03
N ASP A 41 -8.13 7.76 4.13
CA ASP A 41 -8.69 8.20 5.41
C ASP A 41 -9.11 7.05 6.31
N ASN A 42 -9.59 5.95 5.73
CA ASN A 42 -9.91 4.75 6.49
C ASN A 42 -8.65 4.10 7.06
N LEU A 43 -7.56 4.07 6.29
CA LEU A 43 -6.26 3.64 6.80
C LEU A 43 -5.76 4.57 7.93
N LYS A 44 -5.87 5.89 7.77
CA LYS A 44 -5.48 6.86 8.82
C LYS A 44 -6.26 6.66 10.12
N LYS A 45 -7.59 6.52 10.04
CA LYS A 45 -8.45 6.24 11.20
C LYS A 45 -8.04 4.92 11.86
N HIS A 46 -7.82 3.88 11.06
CA HIS A 46 -7.35 2.60 11.56
C HIS A 46 -6.02 2.73 12.32
N PHE A 47 -5.03 3.45 11.78
CA PHE A 47 -3.76 3.67 12.48
C PHE A 47 -3.94 4.42 13.80
N ARG A 48 -4.77 5.48 13.83
CA ARG A 48 -5.03 6.24 15.05
C ARG A 48 -5.69 5.38 16.14
N LEU A 49 -6.67 4.56 15.76
CA LEU A 49 -7.46 3.78 16.71
C LEU A 49 -6.75 2.50 17.16
N PHE A 50 -6.07 1.82 16.25
CA PHE A 50 -5.54 0.46 16.50
C PHE A 50 -4.03 0.42 16.67
N HIS A 51 -3.31 1.48 16.29
CA HIS A 51 -1.86 1.44 16.24
C HIS A 51 -1.13 2.58 16.96
N GLN A 52 -1.82 3.55 17.58
CA GLN A 52 -1.26 4.61 18.47
C GLN A 52 0.02 5.35 17.98
N LEU A 53 0.45 5.14 16.74
CA LEU A 53 1.67 5.69 16.16
C LEU A 53 1.30 6.68 15.05
N HIS A 54 1.86 7.88 15.15
CA HIS A 54 1.76 8.94 14.16
C HIS A 54 2.31 8.43 12.83
N MET A 55 1.42 8.21 11.84
CA MET A 55 1.83 7.81 10.50
C MET A 55 2.33 9.03 9.73
N ASP A 56 3.64 9.26 9.79
CA ASP A 56 4.36 10.22 8.95
C ASP A 56 4.47 9.70 7.51
N TYR A 57 3.46 10.05 6.72
CA TYR A 57 3.46 9.84 5.26
C TYR A 57 4.21 11.00 4.60
N SER A 58 5.54 10.94 4.59
CA SER A 58 6.46 11.83 3.88
C SER A 58 6.27 13.34 4.12
N SER A 59 6.92 13.88 5.16
CA SER A 59 7.44 15.25 5.06
C SER A 59 8.86 15.17 4.51
N SER A 60 9.04 15.56 3.26
CA SER A 60 10.34 16.01 2.76
C SER A 60 10.71 17.27 3.53
N ARG A 61 11.28 17.13 4.72
CA ARG A 61 12.05 18.17 5.38
C ARG A 61 13.47 17.66 5.51
N ASN A 62 14.32 18.17 4.64
CA ASN A 62 15.76 18.08 4.71
C ASN A 62 16.22 18.29 6.16
N LEU A 63 16.73 17.23 6.78
CA LEU A 63 17.55 17.37 7.97
C LEU A 63 18.97 17.65 7.47
N LEU A 64 19.24 18.93 7.19
CA LEU A 64 20.62 19.42 7.12
C LEU A 64 21.16 19.34 8.55
N ILE A 65 21.98 18.33 8.80
CA ILE A 65 22.82 18.25 9.98
C ILE A 65 23.90 19.32 9.81
N GLY A 66 23.82 20.36 10.64
CA GLY A 66 24.90 21.31 10.92
C GLY A 66 25.34 21.13 12.37
#